data_AF-N6ULX4-F1
#
_entry.id   AF-N6ULX4-F1
#
_cell.length_a   1.000
_cell.length_b   1.000
_cell.length_c   1.000
_cell.angle_alpha   90.00
_cell.angle_beta   90.00
_cell.angle_gamma   90.00
#
_symmetry.space_group_name_H-M   'P 1'
#
loop_
_entity.id
_entity.type
_entity.pdbx_description
1 polymer ?
#
loop_
_entity_poly.entity_id
_entity_poly.type
_entity_poly.pdbx_seq_one_letter_code
_entity_poly.pdbx_strand_id
1 'polypeptide(L)' 'MAPIVERVTDIPVIELGEGPHWDIQTESLYFVDLFGKAIHRYVPRTGQCTKAEVEAIP' A
#
# COMPACT_ATOMS: atom_id res chain seq x y z
N MET A 1 5.06 27.73 7.28
CA MET A 1 5.49 26.96 6.09
C MET A 1 4.34 26.06 5.68
N ALA A 2 4.06 25.92 4.38
CA ALA A 2 3.07 24.96 3.90
C ALA A 2 3.67 23.55 3.83
N PRO A 3 2.89 22.49 4.03
CA PRO A 3 3.37 21.13 3.82
C PRO A 3 3.69 20.89 2.34
N ILE A 4 4.74 20.10 2.08
CA ILE A 4 5.03 19.56 0.75
C ILE A 4 4.23 18.26 0.62
N VAL A 5 3.46 18.14 -0.46
CA VAL A 5 2.71 16.93 -0.79
C VAL A 5 3.41 16.27 -1.98
N GLU A 6 3.79 15.00 -1.82
CA GLU A 6 4.45 14.22 -2.85
C GLU A 6 3.58 13.04 -3.28
N ARG A 7 3.56 12.77 -4.59
CA ARG A 7 2.95 11.55 -5.13
C ARG A 7 3.96 10.42 -5.05
N VAL A 8 3.62 9.36 -4.32
CA VAL A 8 4.39 8.11 -4.33
C VAL A 8 4.16 7.38 -5.65
N THR A 9 5.20 7.25 -6.48
CA THR A 9 5.13 6.59 -7.80
C THR A 9 5.54 5.11 -7.78
N ASP A 10 6.10 4.66 -6.66
CA ASP A 10 6.60 3.30 -6.47
C ASP A 10 5.48 2.26 -6.22
N ILE A 11 4.29 2.75 -5.85
CA ILE A 11 3.09 1.94 -5.68
C ILE A 11 2.38 1.83 -7.04
N PRO A 12 2.03 0.62 -7.52
CA PRO A 12 1.28 0.46 -8.77
C PRO A 12 -0.09 1.12 -8.68
N VAL A 13 -0.69 1.41 -9.84
CA VAL A 13 -2.09 1.87 -9.87
C VAL A 13 -2.99 0.75 -9.36
N ILE A 14 -3.82 1.08 -8.37
CA ILE A 14 -4.80 0.21 -7.72
C ILE A 14 -6.20 0.79 -7.94
N GLU A 15 -7.24 -0.04 -7.79
CA GLU A 15 -8.61 0.40 -8.08
C GLU A 15 -9.20 1.23 -6.94
N LEU A 16 -9.09 0.75 -5.69
CA LEU A 16 -9.51 1.50 -4.51
C LEU A 16 -8.64 1.18 -3.29
N GLY A 17 -7.66 2.05 -3.03
CA GLY A 17 -6.77 1.97 -1.87
C GLY A 17 -7.43 2.43 -0.57
N GLU A 18 -7.46 1.58 0.45
CA GLU A 18 -8.09 1.88 1.74
C GLU A 18 -7.32 1.31 2.94
N GLY A 19 -7.70 1.75 4.14
CA GLY A 19 -7.20 1.19 5.41
C GLY A 19 -5.67 1.24 5.60
N PRO A 20 -5.00 2.40 5.42
CA PRO A 20 -3.57 2.50 5.60
C PRO A 20 -3.17 2.20 7.06
N HIS A 21 -2.18 1.33 7.22
CA HIS A 21 -1.62 0.92 8.50
C HIS A 21 -0.10 0.94 8.45
N TRP A 22 0.52 1.70 9.35
CA TRP A 22 1.98 1.74 9.47
C TRP A 22 2.47 0.73 10.50
N ASP A 23 3.27 -0.23 10.05
CA ASP A 23 4.04 -1.10 10.94
C ASP A 23 5.41 -0.47 11.25
N ILE A 24 5.60 -0.12 12.52
CA ILE A 24 6.82 0.52 13.00
C ILE A 24 8.01 -0.44 12.94
N GLN A 25 7.81 -1.73 13.21
CA GLN A 25 8.93 -2.68 13.34
C GLN A 25 9.60 -2.96 11.99
N THR A 26 8.83 -3.06 10.91
CA THR A 26 9.35 -3.30 9.56
C THR A 26 9.40 -2.06 8.67
N GLU A 27 9.11 -0.88 9.23
CA GLU A 27 9.03 0.40 8.51
C GLU A 27 8.22 0.28 7.21
N SER A 28 7.04 -0.34 7.31
CA SER A 28 6.22 -0.70 6.14
C SER A 28 4.81 -0.13 6.27
N LEU A 29 4.30 0.41 5.16
CA LEU A 29 2.90 0.79 5.01
C LEU A 29 2.12 -0.37 4.41
N TYR A 30 1.12 -0.85 5.12
CA TYR A 30 0.13 -1.80 4.62
C TYR A 30 -1.16 -1.07 4.26
N PHE A 31 -1.87 -1.54 3.25
CA PHE A 31 -3.19 -1.05 2.85
C PHE A 31 -3.87 -2.10 1.96
N VAL A 32 -5.17 -1.96 1.72
CA VAL A 32 -5.91 -2.87 0.84
C VAL A 32 -6.20 -2.21 -0.50
N ASP A 33 -6.27 -3.00 -1.57
CA ASP A 33 -7.02 -2.67 -2.78
C ASP A 33 -8.36 -3.40 -2.71
N LEU A 34 -9.42 -2.66 -2.36
CA LEU A 34 -10.72 -3.24 -2.03
C LEU A 34 -11.33 -3.99 -3.22
N PHE A 35 -11.27 -3.40 -4.41
CA PHE A 35 -11.82 -4.01 -5.62
C PHE A 35 -10.80 -4.91 -6.32
N GLY A 36 -9.50 -4.61 -6.20
CA GLY A 36 -8.42 -5.49 -6.68
C GLY A 36 -8.18 -6.75 -5.83
N LYS A 37 -8.90 -6.90 -4.70
CA LYS A 37 -8.83 -8.05 -3.79
C LYS A 37 -7.40 -8.36 -3.35
N ALA A 38 -6.64 -7.34 -2.96
CA ALA A 38 -5.25 -7.51 -2.57
C ALA A 38 -4.92 -6.73 -1.29
N ILE A 39 -3.96 -7.26 -0.53
CA ILE A 39 -3.29 -6.54 0.55
C ILE A 39 -1.92 -6.12 0.02
N HIS A 40 -1.62 -4.84 0.09
CA HIS A 40 -0.34 -4.26 -0.32
C HIS A 40 0.55 -3.99 0.88
N ARG A 41 1.86 -4.12 0.66
CA ARG A 41 2.92 -3.67 1.56
C ARG A 41 3.89 -2.80 0.78
N TYR A 42 4.10 -1.57 1.22
CA TYR A 42 5.05 -0.62 0.67
C TYR A 42 6.16 -0.30 1.67
N VAL A 43 7.42 -0.37 1.24
CA VAL A 43 8.60 -0.05 2.04
C VAL A 43 9.23 1.24 1.49
N PRO A 44 9.00 2.42 2.12
CA PRO A 44 9.44 3.70 1.57
C PRO A 44 10.95 3.81 1.37
N ARG A 45 11.74 3.16 2.23
CA ARG A 45 13.21 3.18 2.17
C ARG A 45 13.77 2.59 0.87
N THR A 46 13.07 1.63 0.28
CA THR A 46 13.53 0.90 -0.92
C THR A 46 12.64 1.13 -2.13
N GLY A 47 11.51 1.83 -1.97
CA GLY A 47 10.48 1.94 -3.01
C GLY A 47 9.79 0.60 -3.31
N GLN A 48 10.01 -0.45 -2.52
CA GLN A 48 9.46 -1.77 -2.86
C GLN A 48 7.98 -1.85 -2.48
N CYS A 49 7.12 -2.13 -3.46
CA CYS A 49 5.72 -2.50 -3.24
C CYS A 49 5.50 -3.98 -3.58
N THR A 50 4.99 -4.74 -2.62
CA THR A 50 4.58 -6.14 -2.78
C THR A 50 3.11 -6.29 -2.46
N LYS A 51 2.47 -7.35 -2.95
CA LYS A 51 1.06 -7.64 -2.66
C LYS A 51 0.84 -9.12 -2.39
N ALA A 52 -0.20 -9.41 -1.61
CA ALA A 52 -0.82 -10.72 -1.49
C ALA A 52 -2.25 -10.62 -2.02
N GLU A 53 -2.63 -11.54 -2.90
CA GLU A 53 -4.00 -11.63 -3.42
C GLU A 53 -4.87 -12.39 -2.43
N VAL A 54 -6.09 -11.91 -2.23
CA VAL A 54 -7.08 -12.51 -1.34
C VAL A 54 -8.04 -13.30 -2.21
N GLU A 55 -7.93 -14.62 -2.15
CA GLU A 55 -8.89 -15.50 -2.81
C GLU A 55 -10.27 -15.31 -2.20
N ALA A 56 -11.29 -15.20 -3.06
CA ALA A 56 -12.66 -15.25 -2.60
C ALA A 56 -12.97 -16.70 -2.16
N ILE A 57 -13.56 -16.85 -0.98
CA ILE A 57 -14.19 -18.12 -0.61
C ILE A 57 -15.30 -18.39 -1.64
N PRO A 58 -15.37 -19.60 -2.23
CA PRO A 58 -16.34 -19.94 -3.28
C PRO A 58 -17.79 -19.66 -2.91
#